data_AF-A0A7L2YNB9-F1
#
_entry.id   AF-A0A7L2YNB9-F1
#
_cell.length_a   1.000
_cell.length_b   1.000
_cell.length_c   1.000
_cell.angle_alpha   90.00
_cell.angle_beta   90.00
_cell.angle_gamma   90.00
#
_symmetry.space_group_name_H-M   'P 1'
#
loop_
_entity.id
_entity.type
_entity.pdbx_description
1 polymer ?
#
loop_
_entity_poly.entity_id
_entity_poly.type
_entity_poly.pdbx_seq_one_letter_code
_entity_poly.pdbx_strand_id
1 'polypeptide(L)'
;AMAMLEANADTSAEEESFGPQLIARLEQCGINANDVKKLEEAGFHTVEAVAYAPKKELLNIKGISEAKADKILAEAAKLVPMGFTTATEFHQRRSEIIQITTGSKELDKLLQGGIETGSITELFGEFRTGKTQLCHTLAVTCQLPIDRGGGEGKAMYIDTEGTFRPERLLAVAERYGLSGSDVLDNVAYARGFNTDHQTQLLYQASAMMAESR
;
A
#
# COMPACT_ATOMS: atom_id res chain seq x y z
N ALA A 1 -28.82 -13.54 44.69
CA ALA A 1 -27.72 -14.49 44.40
C ALA A 1 -27.82 -14.92 42.95
N MET A 2 -27.05 -14.28 42.06
CA MET A 2 -26.66 -14.86 40.78
C MET A 2 -25.41 -14.12 40.32
N ALA A 3 -24.36 -14.90 40.09
CA ALA A 3 -22.98 -14.47 40.08
C ALA A 3 -22.64 -13.60 38.86
N MET A 4 -21.87 -12.54 39.13
CA MET A 4 -21.02 -11.89 38.14
C MET A 4 -19.93 -12.88 37.74
N LEU A 5 -19.96 -13.35 36.50
CA LEU A 5 -18.81 -14.01 35.88
C LEU A 5 -18.01 -12.93 35.16
N GLU A 6 -16.91 -12.54 35.79
CA GLU A 6 -15.85 -11.74 35.19
C GLU A 6 -15.27 -12.53 34.01
N ALA A 7 -15.59 -12.09 32.79
CA ALA A 7 -14.82 -12.48 31.62
C ALA A 7 -13.55 -11.62 31.63
N ASN A 8 -12.47 -12.17 32.18
CA ASN A 8 -11.11 -11.74 31.87
C ASN A 8 -10.90 -11.94 30.36
N ALA A 9 -11.22 -10.92 29.57
CA ALA A 9 -10.67 -10.78 28.24
C ALA A 9 -9.22 -10.36 28.44
N ASP A 10 -8.32 -11.32 28.21
CA ASP A 10 -6.89 -11.13 28.10
C ASP A 10 -6.64 -10.08 27.01
N THR A 11 -6.50 -8.82 27.39
CA THR A 11 -6.21 -7.68 26.50
C THR A 11 -4.73 -7.66 26.13
N SER A 12 -4.25 -8.78 25.60
CA SER A 12 -3.05 -8.86 24.78
C SER A 12 -3.43 -9.33 23.38
N ALA A 13 -4.51 -8.79 22.83
CA ALA A 13 -4.72 -8.81 21.40
C ALA A 13 -3.55 -8.02 20.81
N GLU A 14 -2.60 -8.78 20.27
CA GLU A 14 -1.51 -8.32 19.42
C GLU A 14 -2.04 -7.18 18.57
N GLU A 15 -1.32 -6.05 18.53
CA GLU A 15 -1.53 -5.04 17.50
C GLU A 15 -1.41 -5.77 16.15
N GLU A 16 -2.53 -6.25 15.62
CA GLU A 16 -2.59 -6.81 14.27
C GLU A 16 -2.15 -5.67 13.37
N SER A 17 -0.89 -5.72 12.94
CA SER A 17 -0.33 -4.76 11.99
C SER A 17 -1.18 -4.83 10.74
N PHE A 18 -2.17 -3.94 10.62
CA PHE A 18 -2.95 -3.77 9.40
C PHE A 18 -1.99 -3.34 8.28
N GLY A 19 -1.99 -4.11 7.18
CA GLY A 19 -1.16 -3.87 6.01
C GLY A 19 0.07 -4.78 5.89
N PRO A 20 0.84 -4.64 4.80
CA PRO A 20 1.88 -5.60 4.44
C PRO A 20 2.96 -5.78 5.50
N GLN A 21 3.27 -7.02 5.85
CA GLN A 21 4.34 -7.32 6.82
C GLN A 21 5.72 -7.18 6.15
N LEU A 22 6.67 -6.53 6.83
CA LEU A 22 8.03 -6.41 6.32
C LEU A 22 8.69 -7.79 6.15
N ILE A 23 9.44 -7.98 5.07
CA ILE A 23 10.06 -9.28 4.74
C ILE A 23 11.03 -9.79 5.82
N ALA A 24 11.63 -8.88 6.59
CA ALA A 24 12.47 -9.22 7.75
C ALA A 24 11.74 -10.09 8.80
N ARG A 25 10.40 -10.08 8.84
CA ARG A 25 9.61 -10.96 9.70
C ARG A 25 9.87 -12.45 9.40
N LEU A 26 10.23 -12.80 8.18
CA LEU A 26 10.59 -14.19 7.81
C LEU A 26 11.83 -14.70 8.55
N GLU A 27 12.74 -13.82 8.98
CA GLU A 27 13.90 -14.24 9.78
C GLU A 27 13.47 -14.85 11.11
N GLN A 28 12.41 -14.29 11.71
CA GLN A 28 11.84 -14.75 12.98
C GLN A 28 11.12 -16.10 12.80
N CYS A 29 10.74 -16.45 11.58
CA CYS A 29 10.19 -17.76 11.20
C CYS A 29 11.27 -18.77 10.80
N GLY A 30 12.56 -18.44 10.97
CA GLY A 30 13.68 -19.35 10.71
C GLY A 30 14.16 -19.38 9.26
N ILE A 31 13.86 -18.34 8.47
CA ILE A 31 14.53 -18.07 7.19
C ILE A 31 15.87 -17.38 7.46
N ASN A 32 16.91 -17.74 6.72
CA ASN A 32 18.23 -17.16 6.92
C ASN A 32 18.27 -15.71 6.43
N ALA A 33 18.89 -14.80 7.19
CA ALA A 33 19.03 -13.39 6.82
C ALA A 33 19.67 -13.17 5.43
N ASN A 34 20.63 -14.02 5.02
CA ASN A 34 21.21 -13.94 3.67
C ASN A 34 20.20 -14.32 2.57
N ASP A 35 19.24 -15.20 2.87
CA ASP A 35 18.20 -15.54 1.91
C ASP A 35 17.13 -14.44 1.87
N VAL A 36 16.80 -13.81 3.01
CA VAL A 36 15.94 -12.60 3.05
C VAL A 36 16.54 -11.46 2.24
N LYS A 37 17.85 -11.17 2.42
CA LYS A 37 18.55 -10.16 1.64
C LYS A 37 18.49 -10.41 0.13
N LYS A 38 18.59 -11.67 -0.32
CA LYS A 38 18.44 -12.00 -1.75
C LYS A 38 17.02 -11.77 -2.26
N LEU A 39 16.01 -11.99 -1.42
CA LEU A 39 14.62 -11.68 -1.75
C LEU A 39 14.45 -10.17 -1.92
N GLU A 40 15.00 -9.36 -1.01
CA GLU A 40 15.00 -7.89 -1.11
C GLU A 40 15.72 -7.40 -2.38
N GLU A 41 16.90 -7.93 -2.68
CA GLU A 41 17.65 -7.62 -3.91
C GLU A 41 16.90 -8.04 -5.19
N ALA A 42 15.99 -9.01 -5.08
CA ALA A 42 15.10 -9.44 -6.16
C ALA A 42 13.76 -8.66 -6.22
N GLY A 43 13.56 -7.67 -5.33
CA GLY A 43 12.37 -6.79 -5.30
C GLY A 43 11.25 -7.24 -4.36
N PHE A 44 11.47 -8.26 -3.53
CA PHE A 44 10.51 -8.67 -2.50
C PHE A 44 10.80 -7.95 -1.19
N HIS A 45 9.91 -7.03 -0.79
CA HIS A 45 10.08 -6.25 0.44
C HIS A 45 9.06 -6.58 1.53
N THR A 46 8.04 -7.40 1.21
CA THR A 46 6.99 -7.80 2.14
C THR A 46 6.76 -9.30 2.12
N VAL A 47 6.19 -9.84 3.21
CA VAL A 47 5.83 -11.26 3.31
C VAL A 47 4.77 -11.62 2.28
N GLU A 48 3.80 -10.74 2.03
CA GLU A 48 2.75 -10.90 1.02
C GLU A 48 3.34 -11.02 -0.38
N ALA A 49 4.34 -10.20 -0.73
CA ALA A 49 4.99 -10.28 -2.04
C ALA A 49 5.62 -11.67 -2.28
N VAL A 50 6.18 -12.28 -1.24
CA VAL A 50 6.72 -13.64 -1.29
C VAL A 50 5.61 -14.69 -1.35
N ALA A 51 4.56 -14.54 -0.52
CA ALA A 51 3.44 -15.49 -0.46
C ALA A 51 2.65 -15.56 -1.79
N TYR A 52 2.53 -14.43 -2.50
CA TYR A 52 1.84 -14.35 -3.79
C TYR A 52 2.74 -14.75 -4.97
N ALA A 53 4.06 -14.81 -4.77
CA ALA A 53 4.98 -15.15 -5.84
C ALA A 53 4.84 -16.61 -6.28
N PRO A 54 4.77 -16.89 -7.60
CA PRO A 54 4.94 -18.24 -8.09
C PRO A 54 6.30 -18.80 -7.66
N LYS A 55 6.35 -20.08 -7.26
CA LYS A 55 7.60 -20.77 -6.87
C LYS A 55 8.73 -20.55 -7.90
N LYS A 56 8.39 -20.50 -9.19
CA LYS A 56 9.34 -20.25 -10.29
C LYS A 56 10.08 -18.91 -10.16
N GLU A 57 9.43 -17.85 -9.68
CA GLU A 57 10.09 -16.56 -9.46
C GLU A 57 11.16 -16.66 -8.38
N LEU A 58 10.87 -17.35 -7.28
CA LEU A 58 11.85 -17.59 -6.20
C LEU A 58 13.05 -18.42 -6.69
N LEU A 59 12.82 -19.38 -7.58
CA LEU A 59 13.89 -20.21 -8.18
C LEU A 59 14.78 -19.42 -9.16
N ASN A 60 14.27 -18.34 -9.75
CA ASN A 60 15.08 -17.47 -10.61
C ASN A 60 16.08 -16.63 -9.82
N ILE A 61 15.92 -16.53 -8.49
CA ILE A 61 16.81 -15.79 -7.60
C ILE A 61 18.09 -16.60 -7.38
N LYS A 62 19.23 -16.00 -7.73
CA LYS A 62 20.54 -16.65 -7.60
C LYS A 62 20.80 -17.04 -6.14
N GLY A 63 21.04 -18.34 -5.92
CA GLY A 63 21.37 -18.87 -4.60
C GLY A 63 20.17 -19.23 -3.72
N ILE A 64 18.96 -19.25 -4.29
CA ILE A 64 17.78 -19.90 -3.71
C ILE A 64 17.58 -21.25 -4.39
N SER A 65 17.68 -22.34 -3.63
CA SER A 65 17.41 -23.69 -4.12
C SER A 65 15.93 -24.04 -3.97
N GLU A 66 15.52 -25.15 -4.58
CA GLU A 66 14.14 -25.62 -4.47
C GLU A 66 13.66 -25.85 -3.04
N ALA A 67 14.48 -26.54 -2.23
CA ALA A 67 14.19 -26.76 -0.81
C ALA A 67 14.09 -25.45 -0.02
N LYS A 68 14.88 -24.43 -0.38
CA LYS A 68 14.78 -23.10 0.25
C LYS A 68 13.49 -22.39 -0.16
N ALA A 69 13.14 -22.42 -1.44
CA ALA A 69 11.90 -21.82 -1.93
C ALA A 69 10.67 -22.43 -1.25
N ASP A 70 10.61 -23.76 -1.12
CA ASP A 70 9.52 -24.45 -0.41
C ASP A 70 9.44 -24.04 1.06
N LYS A 71 10.58 -23.95 1.74
CA LYS A 71 10.62 -23.49 3.13
C LYS A 71 10.14 -22.04 3.26
N ILE A 72 10.61 -21.14 2.39
CA ILE A 72 10.23 -19.73 2.39
C ILE A 72 8.72 -19.58 2.19
N LEU A 73 8.15 -20.25 1.20
CA LEU A 73 6.71 -20.22 0.92
C LEU A 73 5.89 -20.80 2.08
N ALA A 74 6.35 -21.89 2.68
CA ALA A 74 5.67 -22.52 3.82
C ALA A 74 5.64 -21.61 5.05
N GLU A 75 6.72 -20.86 5.33
CA GLU A 75 6.73 -19.90 6.44
C GLU A 75 5.90 -18.64 6.12
N ALA A 76 5.99 -18.11 4.90
CA ALA A 76 5.18 -16.96 4.48
C ALA A 76 3.67 -17.24 4.55
N ALA A 77 3.23 -18.45 4.15
CA ALA A 77 1.83 -18.86 4.19
C ALA A 77 1.24 -18.99 5.61
N LYS A 78 2.07 -19.03 6.66
CA LYS A 78 1.59 -18.98 8.06
C LYS A 78 1.24 -17.56 8.51
N LEU A 79 1.87 -16.57 7.88
CA LEU A 79 1.72 -15.15 8.21
C LEU A 79 0.67 -14.46 7.34
N VAL A 80 0.45 -14.97 6.12
CA VAL A 80 -0.47 -14.39 5.15
C VAL A 80 -1.67 -15.33 4.97
N PRO A 81 -2.91 -14.86 5.15
CA PRO A 81 -4.10 -15.69 5.00
C PRO A 81 -4.35 -16.03 3.52
N MET A 82 -3.90 -17.20 3.08
CA MET A 82 -3.99 -17.68 1.69
C MET A 82 -5.17 -18.63 1.43
N GLY A 83 -5.99 -18.91 2.46
CA GLY A 83 -7.05 -19.93 2.42
C GLY A 83 -8.43 -19.41 2.02
N PHE A 84 -9.40 -20.32 2.02
CA PHE A 84 -10.81 -19.98 1.86
C PHE A 84 -11.34 -19.28 3.11
N THR A 85 -12.16 -18.25 2.90
CA THR A 85 -12.90 -17.52 3.96
C THR A 85 -14.38 -17.43 3.57
N THR A 86 -15.25 -17.13 4.53
CA THR A 86 -16.68 -16.99 4.22
C THR A 86 -16.96 -15.65 3.53
N ALA A 87 -18.03 -15.58 2.74
CA ALA A 87 -18.43 -14.32 2.09
C ALA A 87 -18.74 -13.20 3.11
N THR A 88 -19.26 -13.57 4.29
CA THR A 88 -19.52 -12.64 5.39
C THR A 88 -18.24 -12.03 5.94
N GLU A 89 -17.22 -12.86 6.20
CA GLU A 89 -15.91 -12.40 6.66
C GLU A 89 -15.24 -11.50 5.62
N PHE A 90 -15.31 -11.88 4.33
CA PHE A 90 -14.79 -11.05 3.25
C PHE A 90 -15.53 -9.71 3.12
N HIS A 91 -16.85 -9.70 3.31
CA HIS A 91 -17.63 -8.46 3.32
C HIS A 91 -17.23 -7.53 4.47
N GLN A 92 -16.99 -8.07 5.67
CA GLN A 92 -16.52 -7.30 6.81
C GLN A 92 -15.13 -6.69 6.54
N ARG A 93 -14.18 -7.47 6.00
CA ARG A 93 -12.87 -6.94 5.59
C ARG A 93 -13.00 -5.81 4.55
N ARG A 94 -13.94 -5.91 3.61
CA ARG A 94 -14.20 -4.83 2.64
C ARG A 94 -14.74 -3.56 3.29
N SER A 95 -15.46 -3.66 4.39
CA SER A 95 -15.95 -2.48 5.12
C SER A 95 -14.85 -1.71 5.85
N GLU A 96 -13.68 -2.32 6.03
CA GLU A 96 -12.48 -1.72 6.64
C GLU A 96 -11.56 -1.04 5.60
N ILE A 97 -11.89 -1.12 4.30
CA ILE A 97 -11.10 -0.50 3.24
C ILE A 97 -11.16 1.03 3.37
N ILE A 98 -9.99 1.65 3.44
CA ILE A 98 -9.86 3.12 3.43
C ILE A 98 -10.26 3.63 2.04
N GLN A 99 -11.09 4.67 2.02
CA GLN A 99 -11.55 5.36 0.83
C GLN A 99 -11.08 6.82 0.87
N ILE A 100 -10.24 7.23 -0.06
CA ILE A 100 -9.65 8.57 -0.10
C ILE A 100 -10.62 9.55 -0.78
N THR A 101 -10.95 10.65 -0.10
CA THR A 101 -11.81 11.71 -0.67
C THR A 101 -11.19 12.32 -1.91
N THR A 102 -12.03 12.53 -2.92
CA THR A 102 -11.69 13.27 -4.14
C THR A 102 -11.71 14.79 -3.93
N GLY A 103 -12.17 15.25 -2.76
CA GLY A 103 -12.41 16.65 -2.45
C GLY A 103 -13.70 17.22 -3.04
N SER A 104 -14.55 16.39 -3.64
CA SER A 104 -15.88 16.73 -4.11
C SER A 104 -16.90 15.77 -3.52
N LYS A 105 -17.87 16.30 -2.75
CA LYS A 105 -18.92 15.48 -2.12
C LYS A 105 -19.76 14.68 -3.13
N GLU A 106 -20.04 15.27 -4.29
CA GLU A 106 -20.84 14.60 -5.32
C GLU A 106 -20.05 13.48 -6.02
N LEU A 107 -18.74 13.68 -6.20
CA LEU A 107 -17.88 12.64 -6.78
C LEU A 107 -17.65 11.50 -5.78
N ASP A 108 -17.41 11.82 -4.51
CA ASP A 108 -17.31 10.83 -3.43
C ASP A 108 -18.61 10.03 -3.31
N LYS A 109 -19.77 10.68 -3.38
CA LYS A 109 -21.08 10.00 -3.40
C LYS A 109 -21.23 9.07 -4.61
N LEU A 110 -20.82 9.52 -5.79
CA LEU A 110 -20.83 8.70 -7.00
C LEU A 110 -19.95 7.45 -6.85
N LEU A 111 -18.79 7.60 -6.21
CA LEU A 111 -17.85 6.52 -5.90
C LEU A 111 -18.21 5.72 -4.65
N GLN A 112 -19.32 6.04 -3.98
CA GLN A 112 -19.76 5.42 -2.72
C GLN A 112 -18.73 5.52 -1.59
N GLY A 113 -18.02 6.66 -1.53
CA GLY A 113 -17.15 7.06 -0.43
C GLY A 113 -15.91 7.82 -0.90
N GLY A 114 -15.25 7.33 -1.95
CA GLY A 114 -14.01 7.91 -2.48
C GLY A 114 -13.23 6.92 -3.33
N ILE A 115 -11.93 7.15 -3.49
CA ILE A 115 -11.03 6.21 -4.19
C ILE A 115 -10.66 5.07 -3.24
N GLU A 116 -11.05 3.83 -3.58
CA GLU A 116 -10.78 2.64 -2.77
C GLU A 116 -9.27 2.26 -2.79
N THR A 117 -8.68 2.11 -1.61
CA THR A 117 -7.33 1.54 -1.45
C THR A 117 -7.30 0.04 -1.77
N GLY A 118 -6.12 -0.50 -2.08
CA GLY A 118 -5.96 -1.92 -2.44
C GLY A 118 -6.50 -2.31 -3.82
N SER A 119 -6.88 -1.34 -4.65
CA SER A 119 -7.40 -1.53 -6.01
C SER A 119 -6.76 -0.57 -7.00
N ILE A 120 -6.93 -0.84 -8.30
CA ILE A 120 -6.54 0.08 -9.38
C ILE A 120 -7.81 0.80 -9.87
N THR A 121 -7.83 2.12 -9.79
CA THR A 121 -8.89 2.96 -10.37
C THR A 121 -8.37 3.68 -11.61
N GLU A 122 -8.99 3.46 -12.77
CA GLU A 122 -8.61 4.09 -14.02
C GLU A 122 -9.43 5.38 -14.28
N LEU A 123 -8.72 6.47 -14.60
CA LEU A 123 -9.32 7.74 -15.00
C LEU A 123 -9.05 7.99 -16.49
N PHE A 124 -10.06 7.77 -17.34
CA PHE A 124 -9.95 8.00 -18.78
C PHE A 124 -10.83 9.17 -19.24
N GLY A 125 -10.45 9.83 -20.34
CA GLY A 125 -11.18 10.95 -20.93
C GLY A 125 -10.29 11.85 -21.78
N GLU A 126 -10.89 12.80 -22.50
CA GLU A 126 -10.17 13.68 -23.43
C GLU A 126 -9.13 14.59 -22.76
N PHE A 127 -8.27 15.23 -23.55
CA PHE A 127 -7.39 16.27 -23.05
C PHE A 127 -8.20 17.38 -22.37
N ARG A 128 -7.65 17.97 -21.30
CA ARG A 128 -8.27 19.08 -20.54
C ARG A 128 -9.57 18.75 -19.78
N THR A 129 -9.92 17.48 -19.61
CA THR A 129 -11.08 17.06 -18.78
C THR A 129 -10.81 17.03 -17.27
N GLY A 130 -9.59 17.36 -16.82
CA GLY A 130 -9.26 17.49 -15.39
C GLY A 130 -8.62 16.25 -14.76
N LYS A 131 -8.27 15.20 -15.52
CA LYS A 131 -7.57 14.01 -15.00
C LYS A 131 -6.36 14.35 -14.13
N THR A 132 -5.42 15.12 -14.68
CA THR A 132 -4.23 15.59 -13.96
C THR A 132 -4.59 16.40 -12.72
N GLN A 133 -5.65 17.21 -12.75
CA GLN A 133 -6.07 18.00 -11.59
C GLN A 133 -6.60 17.14 -10.46
N LEU A 134 -7.33 16.06 -10.77
CA LEU A 134 -7.78 15.10 -9.78
C LEU A 134 -6.58 14.39 -9.14
N CYS A 135 -5.58 13.97 -9.93
CA CYS A 135 -4.36 13.35 -9.40
C CYS A 135 -3.58 14.29 -8.44
N HIS A 136 -3.45 15.58 -8.76
CA HIS A 136 -2.83 16.55 -7.85
C HIS A 136 -3.62 16.70 -6.54
N THR A 137 -4.95 16.62 -6.60
CA THR A 137 -5.79 16.69 -5.40
C THR A 137 -5.61 15.45 -4.54
N LEU A 138 -5.63 14.26 -5.15
CA LEU A 138 -5.46 12.98 -4.47
C LEU A 138 -4.07 12.83 -3.81
N ALA A 139 -3.03 13.39 -4.42
CA ALA A 139 -1.67 13.42 -3.85
C ALA A 139 -1.59 14.22 -2.53
N VAL A 140 -2.58 15.05 -2.23
CA VAL A 140 -2.70 15.78 -0.95
C VAL A 140 -3.75 15.15 -0.05
N THR A 141 -4.93 14.77 -0.58
CA THR A 141 -6.01 14.23 0.27
C THR A 141 -5.67 12.86 0.87
N CYS A 142 -4.78 12.07 0.25
CA CYS A 142 -4.29 10.83 0.86
C CYS A 142 -3.52 11.07 2.18
N GLN A 143 -2.96 12.26 2.37
CA GLN A 143 -2.19 12.63 3.55
C GLN A 143 -3.08 13.12 4.71
N LEU A 144 -4.38 13.31 4.48
CA LEU A 144 -5.31 13.70 5.54
C LEU A 144 -5.50 12.57 6.56
N PRO A 145 -5.90 12.93 7.80
CA PRO A 145 -6.42 11.98 8.77
C PRO A 145 -7.56 11.10 8.21
N ILE A 146 -7.67 9.86 8.69
CA ILE A 146 -8.72 8.92 8.24
C ILE A 146 -10.12 9.47 8.53
N ASP A 147 -10.31 10.12 9.67
CA ASP A 147 -11.59 10.75 10.07
C ASP A 147 -12.01 11.94 9.17
N ARG A 148 -11.07 12.45 8.36
CA ARG A 148 -11.29 13.49 7.34
C ARG A 148 -11.31 12.93 5.91
N GLY A 149 -11.43 11.62 5.76
CA GLY A 149 -11.46 10.93 4.46
C GLY A 149 -10.11 10.84 3.78
N GLY A 150 -9.00 10.95 4.52
CA GLY A 150 -7.67 10.63 4.01
C GLY A 150 -7.24 9.20 4.33
N GLY A 151 -5.94 8.94 4.14
CA GLY A 151 -5.34 7.64 4.45
C GLY A 151 -4.07 7.74 5.30
N GLU A 152 -3.77 8.92 5.87
CA GLU A 152 -2.58 9.18 6.69
C GLU A 152 -1.26 8.72 6.03
N GLY A 153 -1.24 8.74 4.69
CA GLY A 153 -0.16 8.16 3.90
C GLY A 153 0.53 9.18 2.99
N LYS A 154 1.80 8.91 2.69
CA LYS A 154 2.55 9.61 1.64
C LYS A 154 1.97 9.32 0.25
N ALA A 155 2.26 10.18 -0.72
CA ALA A 155 1.89 9.98 -2.11
C ALA A 155 3.12 9.64 -2.98
N MET A 156 2.89 8.84 -4.02
CA MET A 156 3.87 8.61 -5.07
C MET A 156 3.27 9.01 -6.42
N TYR A 157 3.99 9.84 -7.17
CA TYR A 157 3.53 10.42 -8.43
C TYR A 157 4.54 10.14 -9.55
N ILE A 158 4.16 9.26 -10.49
CA ILE A 158 4.93 8.99 -11.70
C ILE A 158 4.29 9.74 -12.87
N ASP A 159 5.00 10.72 -13.41
CA ASP A 159 4.53 11.57 -14.51
C ASP A 159 5.27 11.21 -15.81
N THR A 160 4.54 11.06 -16.91
CA THR A 160 5.09 10.80 -18.24
C THR A 160 5.00 12.00 -19.18
N GLU A 161 4.16 12.99 -18.85
CA GLU A 161 3.91 14.17 -19.70
C GLU A 161 4.67 15.41 -19.22
N GLY A 162 5.17 15.43 -17.98
CA GLY A 162 5.81 16.61 -17.39
C GLY A 162 4.80 17.69 -17.00
N THR A 163 3.61 17.28 -16.60
CA THR A 163 2.49 18.14 -16.19
C THR A 163 2.37 18.30 -14.68
N PHE A 164 3.20 17.61 -13.90
CA PHE A 164 3.25 17.79 -12.45
C PHE A 164 3.69 19.21 -12.06
N ARG A 165 2.94 19.86 -11.17
CA ARG A 165 3.19 21.23 -10.70
C ARG A 165 3.02 21.28 -9.17
N PRO A 166 4.11 21.35 -8.39
CA PRO A 166 4.06 21.40 -6.92
C PRO A 166 3.19 22.55 -6.38
N GLU A 167 3.12 23.67 -7.08
CA GLU A 167 2.29 24.82 -6.68
C GLU A 167 0.80 24.47 -6.62
N ARG A 168 0.36 23.47 -7.40
CA ARG A 168 -1.02 22.96 -7.34
C ARG A 168 -1.28 22.16 -6.06
N LEU A 169 -0.29 21.46 -5.53
CA LEU A 169 -0.41 20.75 -4.25
C LEU A 169 -0.54 21.77 -3.11
N LEU A 170 0.26 22.83 -3.12
CA LEU A 170 0.20 23.90 -2.12
C LEU A 170 -1.19 24.52 -2.00
N ALA A 171 -1.87 24.79 -3.13
CA ALA A 171 -3.23 25.31 -3.13
C ALA A 171 -4.26 24.33 -2.52
N VAL A 172 -4.06 23.02 -2.74
CA VAL A 172 -4.92 21.98 -2.13
C VAL A 172 -4.61 21.84 -0.64
N ALA A 173 -3.33 21.91 -0.25
CA ALA A 173 -2.91 21.87 1.15
C ALA A 173 -3.53 23.01 1.95
N GLU A 174 -3.50 24.24 1.42
CA GLU A 174 -4.13 25.42 2.01
C GLU A 174 -5.63 25.18 2.25
N ARG A 175 -6.35 24.64 1.24
CA ARG A 175 -7.78 24.32 1.36
C ARG A 175 -8.09 23.39 2.53
N TYR A 176 -7.21 22.44 2.83
CA TYR A 176 -7.40 21.47 3.91
C TYR A 176 -6.72 21.85 5.23
N GLY A 177 -6.01 22.99 5.28
CA GLY A 177 -5.28 23.44 6.45
C GLY A 177 -4.06 22.58 6.78
N LEU A 178 -3.39 22.02 5.75
CA LEU A 178 -2.15 21.27 5.90
C LEU A 178 -0.93 22.19 5.72
N SER A 179 0.18 21.83 6.36
CA SER A 179 1.48 22.49 6.14
C SER A 179 1.95 22.21 4.70
N GLY A 180 2.16 23.27 3.91
CA GLY A 180 2.58 23.13 2.52
C GLY A 180 3.95 22.45 2.37
N SER A 181 4.90 22.71 3.26
CA SER A 181 6.21 22.05 3.25
C SER A 181 6.08 20.55 3.47
N ASP A 182 5.31 20.17 4.49
CA ASP A 182 5.17 18.78 4.90
C ASP A 182 4.42 17.99 3.82
N VAL A 183 3.42 18.62 3.19
CA VAL A 183 2.72 18.04 2.04
C VAL A 183 3.67 17.73 0.90
N LEU A 184 4.57 18.65 0.57
CA LEU A 184 5.54 18.45 -0.51
C LEU A 184 6.57 17.37 -0.16
N ASP A 185 7.08 17.35 1.08
CA ASP A 185 8.03 16.32 1.55
C ASP A 185 7.42 14.91 1.56
N ASN A 186 6.10 14.82 1.69
CA ASN A 186 5.34 13.58 1.63
C ASN A 186 4.91 13.14 0.23
N VAL A 187 5.30 13.86 -0.84
CA VAL A 187 5.07 13.43 -2.23
C VAL A 187 6.38 13.05 -2.92
N ALA A 188 6.59 11.75 -3.12
CA ALA A 188 7.66 11.25 -3.97
C ALA A 188 7.28 11.42 -5.45
N TYR A 189 8.12 12.11 -6.23
CA TYR A 189 7.89 12.38 -7.65
C TYR A 189 8.99 11.80 -8.52
N ALA A 190 8.60 11.18 -9.65
CA ALA A 190 9.52 10.75 -10.69
C ALA A 190 8.93 11.00 -12.08
N ARG A 191 9.80 11.32 -13.06
CA ARG A 191 9.42 11.46 -14.46
C ARG A 191 9.85 10.25 -15.28
N GLY A 192 8.88 9.49 -15.79
CA GLY A 192 9.13 8.39 -16.72
C GLY A 192 9.37 8.93 -18.14
N PHE A 193 10.49 8.57 -18.74
CA PHE A 193 10.87 9.05 -20.09
C PHE A 193 10.61 8.02 -21.20
N ASN A 194 10.46 6.76 -20.83
CA ASN A 194 10.15 5.64 -21.72
C ASN A 194 9.53 4.50 -20.90
N THR A 195 9.05 3.47 -21.57
CA THR A 195 8.34 2.32 -20.98
C THR A 195 9.22 1.50 -20.04
N ASP A 196 10.50 1.32 -20.39
CA ASP A 196 11.44 0.53 -19.59
C ASP A 196 11.76 1.27 -18.28
N HIS A 197 11.99 2.57 -18.36
CA HIS A 197 12.22 3.43 -17.21
C HIS A 197 10.97 3.48 -16.31
N GLN A 198 9.77 3.59 -16.88
CA GLN A 198 8.53 3.53 -16.09
C GLN A 198 8.42 2.23 -15.29
N THR A 199 8.77 1.10 -15.92
CA THR A 199 8.80 -0.20 -15.24
C THR A 199 9.86 -0.24 -14.13
N GLN A 200 11.05 0.32 -14.37
CA GLN A 200 12.12 0.41 -13.38
C GLN A 200 11.72 1.24 -12.15
N LEU A 201 10.98 2.34 -12.34
CA LEU A 201 10.50 3.19 -11.25
C LEU A 201 9.58 2.42 -10.28
N LEU A 202 8.83 1.42 -10.77
CA LEU A 202 7.97 0.58 -9.91
C LEU A 202 8.77 -0.32 -8.97
N TYR A 203 9.94 -0.82 -9.40
CA TYR A 203 10.83 -1.59 -8.51
C TYR A 203 11.46 -0.71 -7.43
N GLN A 204 11.78 0.55 -7.74
CA GLN A 204 12.25 1.50 -6.74
C GLN A 204 11.12 1.86 -5.76
N ALA A 205 9.90 2.01 -6.29
CA ALA A 205 8.72 2.29 -5.50
C ALA A 205 8.46 1.22 -4.43
N SER A 206 8.60 -0.06 -4.76
CA SER A 206 8.37 -1.15 -3.81
C SER A 206 9.32 -1.09 -2.61
N ALA A 207 10.58 -0.73 -2.84
CA ALA A 207 11.56 -0.53 -1.75
C ALA A 207 11.19 0.69 -0.90
N MET A 208 10.93 1.84 -1.54
CA MET A 208 10.58 3.08 -0.83
C MET A 208 9.33 2.94 0.05
N MET A 209 8.31 2.21 -0.42
CA MET A 209 7.08 1.97 0.33
C MET A 209 7.31 1.09 1.57
N ALA A 210 8.27 0.15 1.51
CA ALA A 210 8.61 -0.68 2.67
C ALA A 210 9.50 0.05 3.69
N GLU A 211 10.43 0.89 3.22
CA GLU A 211 11.35 1.65 4.08
C GLU A 211 10.68 2.83 4.79
N SER A 212 9.64 3.41 4.19
CA SER A 212 8.95 4.60 4.71
C SER A 212 7.80 4.30 5.68
N ARG A 213 7.71 3.06 6.18
CA ARG A 213 6.64 2.59 7.08
C ARG A 213 6.90 2.95 8.54
#